data_AF-A0A2E9YS13-F1
#
_entry.id   AF-A0A2E9YS13-F1
#
_cell.length_a   1.000
_cell.length_b   1.000
_cell.length_c   1.000
_cell.angle_alpha   90.00
_cell.angle_beta   90.00
_cell.angle_gamma   90.00
#
_symmetry.space_group_name_H-M   'P 1'
#
loop_
_entity.id
_entity.type
_entity.pdbx_description
1 polymer ?
#
loop_
_entity_poly.entity_id
_entity_poly.type
_entity_poly.pdbx_seq_one_letter_code
_entity_poly.pdbx_strand_id
1 'polypeptide(L)'
;MSDIEYLQGRILAALERASRGVDKLALAKDDVPDLSQELEAERQANAQLTERVKNLNDRLESETANLQSRLSDAEAALAQVSVTETQMAKLDTELQQVRRANTQLAEACAALRDANAQGVGDPTLINQSVVAELDALRAARSADVAEANAILSVLTPLVSSAKEKI
;
A
#
# COMPACT_ATOMS: atom_id res chain seq x y z
N MET A 1 -47.34 -61.73 63.85
CA MET A 1 -48.11 -61.75 62.59
C MET A 1 -48.50 -60.33 62.15
N SER A 2 -48.86 -59.44 63.07
CA SER A 2 -49.20 -58.02 62.79
C SER A 2 -48.10 -57.20 62.10
N ASP A 3 -46.82 -57.41 62.44
CA ASP A 3 -45.72 -56.61 61.88
C ASP A 3 -45.45 -56.93 60.40
N ILE A 4 -45.73 -58.17 59.98
CA ILE A 4 -45.60 -58.60 58.59
C ILE A 4 -46.69 -57.94 57.75
N GLU A 5 -47.94 -57.91 58.23
CA GLU A 5 -49.07 -57.24 57.55
C GLU A 5 -48.86 -55.71 57.47
N TYR A 6 -48.31 -55.09 58.52
CA TYR A 6 -47.96 -53.67 58.51
C TYR A 6 -46.84 -53.35 57.50
N LEU A 7 -45.79 -54.18 57.44
CA LEU A 7 -44.72 -54.04 56.45
C LEU A 7 -45.24 -54.29 55.03
N GLN A 8 -46.11 -55.28 54.83
CA GLN A 8 -46.75 -55.55 53.54
C GLN A 8 -47.63 -54.37 53.08
N GLY A 9 -48.43 -53.77 53.97
CA GLY A 9 -49.22 -52.58 53.67
C GLY A 9 -48.37 -51.36 53.32
N ARG A 10 -47.24 -51.16 54.01
CA ARG A 10 -46.27 -50.11 53.66
C ARG A 10 -45.58 -50.36 52.32
N ILE A 11 -45.23 -51.60 52.01
CA ILE A 11 -44.61 -51.97 50.73
C ILE A 11 -45.62 -51.75 49.59
N LEU A 12 -46.88 -52.17 49.75
CA LEU A 12 -47.93 -51.92 48.76
C LEU A 12 -48.16 -50.42 48.54
N ALA A 13 -48.22 -49.61 49.59
CA ALA A 13 -48.35 -48.16 49.46
C ALA A 13 -47.11 -47.50 48.80
N ALA A 14 -45.91 -48.02 49.07
CA ALA A 14 -44.68 -47.57 48.42
C ALA A 14 -44.63 -47.96 46.94
N LEU A 15 -45.10 -49.16 46.59
CA LEU A 15 -45.22 -49.64 45.21
C LEU A 15 -46.27 -48.87 44.42
N GLU A 16 -47.44 -48.59 45.00
CA GLU A 16 -48.44 -47.73 44.36
C GLU A 16 -47.92 -46.30 44.15
N ARG A 17 -47.19 -45.74 45.12
CA ARG A 17 -46.55 -44.43 44.97
C ARG A 17 -45.48 -44.44 43.90
N ALA A 18 -44.68 -45.50 43.82
CA ALA A 18 -43.66 -45.68 42.78
C ALA A 18 -44.32 -45.81 41.41
N SER A 19 -45.39 -46.61 41.27
CA SER A 19 -46.18 -46.74 40.04
C SER A 19 -46.71 -45.38 39.60
N ARG A 20 -47.41 -44.66 40.49
CA ARG A 20 -47.91 -43.31 40.17
C ARG A 20 -46.80 -42.31 39.86
N GLY A 21 -45.63 -42.47 40.47
CA GLY A 21 -44.44 -41.67 40.19
C GLY A 21 -43.87 -41.95 38.80
N VAL A 22 -43.82 -43.23 38.40
CA VAL A 22 -43.40 -43.68 37.06
C VAL A 22 -44.41 -43.22 36.00
N ASP A 23 -45.71 -43.33 36.27
CA ASP A 23 -46.77 -42.87 35.36
C ASP A 23 -46.69 -41.35 35.14
N LYS A 24 -46.46 -40.58 36.21
CA LYS A 24 -46.21 -39.12 36.11
C LYS A 24 -44.94 -38.78 35.37
N LEU A 25 -43.86 -39.57 35.54
CA LEU A 25 -42.60 -39.37 34.83
C LEU A 25 -42.75 -39.72 33.34
N ALA A 26 -43.53 -40.75 33.00
CA ALA A 26 -43.83 -41.14 31.64
C ALA A 26 -44.66 -40.05 30.93
N LEU A 27 -45.72 -39.56 31.57
CA LEU A 27 -46.51 -38.42 31.06
C LEU A 27 -45.64 -37.16 30.89
N ALA A 28 -44.78 -36.85 31.85
CA ALA A 28 -43.87 -35.70 31.76
C ALA A 28 -42.83 -35.86 30.65
N LYS A 29 -42.42 -37.09 30.31
CA LYS A 29 -41.50 -37.39 29.19
C LYS A 29 -42.20 -37.25 27.83
N ASP A 30 -43.46 -37.63 27.74
CA ASP A 30 -44.29 -37.45 26.53
C ASP A 30 -44.61 -35.96 26.28
N ASP A 31 -44.63 -35.12 27.33
CA ASP A 31 -44.77 -33.67 27.24
C ASP A 31 -43.45 -32.92 26.94
N VAL A 32 -42.30 -33.60 26.88
CA VAL A 32 -41.03 -32.98 26.45
C VAL A 32 -40.99 -32.93 24.93
N PRO A 33 -41.00 -31.74 24.31
CA PRO A 33 -40.88 -31.64 22.85
C PRO A 33 -39.56 -32.25 22.38
N ASP A 34 -39.60 -32.96 21.25
CA ASP A 34 -38.42 -33.57 20.64
C ASP A 34 -37.55 -32.48 19.96
N LEU A 35 -36.76 -31.78 20.79
CA LEU A 35 -35.86 -30.69 20.39
C LEU A 35 -34.67 -31.17 19.54
N SER A 36 -34.55 -32.48 19.27
CA SER A 36 -33.45 -33.03 18.46
C SER A 36 -33.47 -32.48 17.03
N GLN A 37 -34.66 -32.32 16.44
CA GLN A 37 -34.84 -31.79 15.09
C GLN A 37 -34.50 -30.30 15.01
N GLU A 38 -34.93 -29.48 15.97
CA GLU A 38 -34.53 -28.07 16.05
C GLU A 38 -33.02 -27.91 16.26
N LEU A 39 -32.41 -28.73 17.12
CA LEU A 39 -30.97 -28.71 17.36
C LEU A 39 -30.19 -29.08 16.09
N GLU A 40 -30.67 -30.05 15.32
CA GLU A 40 -30.05 -30.47 14.08
C GLU A 40 -30.20 -29.39 12.98
N ALA A 41 -31.36 -28.74 12.89
CA ALA A 41 -31.58 -27.59 12.01
C ALA A 41 -30.68 -26.40 12.39
N GLU A 42 -30.54 -26.08 13.68
CA GLU A 42 -29.66 -25.01 14.16
C GLU A 42 -28.19 -25.32 13.88
N ARG A 43 -27.75 -26.58 14.07
CA ARG A 43 -26.38 -27.02 13.73
C ARG A 43 -26.09 -26.88 12.25
N GLN A 44 -27.03 -27.25 11.38
CA GLN A 44 -26.89 -27.07 9.93
C GLN A 44 -26.82 -25.59 9.55
N ALA A 45 -27.66 -24.75 10.14
CA ALA A 45 -27.62 -23.29 9.93
C ALA A 45 -26.28 -22.69 10.39
N ASN A 46 -25.79 -23.07 11.57
CA ASN A 46 -24.49 -22.64 12.08
C ASN A 46 -23.33 -23.11 11.21
N ALA A 47 -23.37 -24.35 10.68
CA ALA A 47 -22.36 -24.84 9.75
C ALA A 47 -22.31 -24.00 8.46
N GLN A 48 -23.48 -23.72 7.86
CA GLN A 48 -23.59 -22.88 6.66
C GLN A 48 -23.12 -21.44 6.93
N LEU A 49 -23.49 -20.86 8.07
CA LEU A 49 -23.05 -19.51 8.45
C LEU A 49 -21.53 -19.47 8.66
N THR A 50 -20.96 -20.48 9.31
CA THR A 50 -19.50 -20.58 9.53
C THR A 50 -18.75 -20.68 8.21
N GLU A 51 -19.25 -21.47 7.26
CA GLU A 51 -18.68 -21.58 5.92
C GLU A 51 -18.77 -20.26 5.15
N ARG A 52 -19.93 -19.56 5.22
CA ARG A 52 -20.09 -18.23 4.62
C ARG A 52 -19.14 -17.21 5.23
N VAL A 53 -18.99 -17.18 6.55
CA VAL A 53 -18.05 -16.29 7.25
C VAL A 53 -16.62 -16.59 6.82
N LYS A 54 -16.24 -17.86 6.73
CA LYS A 54 -14.92 -18.25 6.23
C LYS A 54 -14.69 -17.75 4.80
N ASN A 55 -15.62 -18.01 3.89
CA ASN A 55 -15.51 -17.55 2.49
C ASN A 55 -15.45 -16.02 2.37
N LEU A 56 -16.19 -15.29 3.21
CA LEU A 56 -16.13 -13.83 3.26
C LEU A 56 -14.79 -13.35 3.81
N ASN A 57 -14.26 -13.98 4.86
CA ASN A 57 -12.96 -13.65 5.41
C ASN A 57 -11.85 -13.90 4.39
N ASP A 58 -11.85 -15.06 3.72
CA ASP A 58 -10.86 -15.39 2.68
C ASP A 58 -10.91 -14.36 1.53
N ARG A 59 -12.12 -13.92 1.15
CA ARG A 59 -12.29 -12.86 0.14
C ARG A 59 -11.79 -11.51 0.62
N LEU A 60 -12.11 -11.11 1.85
CA LEU A 60 -11.63 -9.85 2.43
C LEU A 60 -10.11 -9.86 2.58
N GLU A 61 -9.50 -10.98 2.98
CA GLU A 61 -8.05 -11.13 3.05
C GLU A 61 -7.41 -11.01 1.67
N SER A 62 -8.00 -11.61 0.64
CA SER A 62 -7.55 -11.44 -0.75
C SER A 62 -7.68 -10.00 -1.25
N GLU A 63 -8.81 -9.34 -0.98
CA GLU A 63 -9.05 -7.95 -1.38
C GLU A 63 -8.11 -6.98 -0.64
N THR A 64 -7.89 -7.19 0.66
CA THR A 64 -6.96 -6.38 1.46
C THR A 64 -5.51 -6.57 1.00
N ALA A 65 -5.08 -7.80 0.71
CA ALA A 65 -3.75 -8.05 0.15
C ALA A 65 -3.56 -7.37 -1.22
N ASN A 66 -4.59 -7.40 -2.08
CA ASN A 66 -4.54 -6.69 -3.37
C ASN A 66 -4.46 -5.17 -3.18
N LEU A 67 -5.30 -4.61 -2.31
CA LEU A 67 -5.27 -3.17 -2.01
C LEU A 67 -3.93 -2.73 -1.41
N GLN A 68 -3.33 -3.53 -0.53
CA GLN A 68 -1.99 -3.27 0.01
C GLN A 68 -0.92 -3.28 -1.08
N SER A 69 -0.96 -4.25 -1.99
CA SER A 69 -0.05 -4.27 -3.15
C SER A 69 -0.21 -3.02 -4.02
N ARG A 70 -1.45 -2.64 -4.34
CA ARG A 70 -1.73 -1.44 -5.14
C ARG A 70 -1.31 -0.15 -4.44
N LEU A 71 -1.44 -0.09 -3.11
CA LEU A 71 -1.00 1.05 -2.32
C LEU A 71 0.53 1.16 -2.37
N SER A 72 1.25 0.06 -2.18
CA SER A 72 2.71 0.01 -2.30
C SER A 72 3.18 0.45 -3.70
N ASP A 73 2.51 0.00 -4.76
CA ASP A 73 2.83 0.40 -6.14
C ASP A 73 2.58 1.91 -6.36
N ALA A 74 1.48 2.43 -5.80
CA ALA A 74 1.15 3.85 -5.89
C ALA A 74 2.14 4.73 -5.10
N GLU A 75 2.58 4.29 -3.93
CA GLU A 75 3.61 4.96 -3.13
C GLU A 75 4.96 4.99 -3.86
N ALA A 76 5.36 3.89 -4.49
CA ALA A 76 6.56 3.83 -5.32
C ALA A 76 6.48 4.77 -6.53
N ALA A 77 5.31 4.84 -7.19
CA ALA A 77 5.08 5.77 -8.29
C ALA A 77 5.14 7.24 -7.83
N LEU A 78 4.57 7.57 -6.67
CA LEU A 78 4.60 8.92 -6.12
C LEU A 78 6.03 9.33 -5.74
N ALA A 79 6.80 8.43 -5.12
CA ALA A 79 8.21 8.67 -4.83
C ALA A 79 8.99 8.95 -6.11
N GLN A 80 8.74 8.20 -7.19
CA GLN A 80 9.36 8.42 -8.48
C GLN A 80 9.02 9.81 -9.07
N VAL A 81 7.76 10.24 -8.99
CA VAL A 81 7.35 11.58 -9.43
C VAL A 81 8.14 12.66 -8.69
N SER A 82 8.25 12.56 -7.37
CA SER A 82 9.02 13.52 -6.57
C SER A 82 10.50 13.58 -6.99
N VAL A 83 11.11 12.44 -7.31
CA VAL A 83 12.49 12.40 -7.82
C VAL A 83 12.58 13.11 -9.17
N THR A 84 11.66 12.84 -10.10
CA THR A 84 11.66 13.50 -11.41
C THR A 84 11.46 15.02 -11.31
N GLU A 85 10.58 15.48 -10.41
CA GLU A 85 10.37 16.91 -10.17
C GLU A 85 11.65 17.59 -9.67
N THR A 86 12.36 16.99 -8.71
CA THR A 86 13.62 17.54 -8.21
C THR A 86 14.70 17.63 -9.29
N GLN A 87 14.74 16.67 -10.21
CA GLN A 87 15.71 16.67 -11.31
C GLN A 87 15.34 17.67 -12.40
N MET A 88 14.05 17.83 -12.71
CA MET A 88 13.56 18.86 -13.62
C MET A 88 13.83 20.27 -13.08
N ALA A 89 13.63 20.50 -11.78
CA ALA A 89 13.96 21.78 -11.16
C ALA A 89 15.47 22.10 -11.22
N LYS A 90 16.32 21.09 -11.04
CA LYS A 90 17.77 21.22 -11.23
C LYS A 90 18.11 21.56 -12.68
N LEU A 91 17.56 20.82 -13.64
CA LEU A 91 17.79 21.06 -15.06
C LEU A 91 17.36 22.48 -15.47
N ASP A 92 16.20 22.96 -15.02
CA ASP A 92 15.77 24.33 -15.30
C ASP A 92 16.74 25.37 -14.73
N THR A 93 17.23 25.15 -13.51
CA THR A 93 18.23 26.02 -12.88
C THR A 93 19.53 26.05 -13.69
N GLU A 94 20.01 24.91 -14.17
CA GLU A 94 21.21 24.83 -15.02
C GLU A 94 20.99 25.48 -16.39
N LEU A 95 19.82 25.30 -17.02
CA LEU A 95 19.48 25.97 -18.29
C LEU A 95 19.42 27.49 -18.13
N GLN A 96 18.90 28.00 -17.00
CA GLN A 96 18.93 29.42 -16.69
C GLN A 96 20.36 29.93 -16.52
N GLN A 97 21.26 29.15 -15.90
CA GLN A 97 22.68 29.49 -15.79
C GLN A 97 23.35 29.55 -17.16
N VAL A 98 23.10 28.57 -18.04
CA VAL A 98 23.62 28.57 -19.43
C VAL A 98 23.17 29.82 -20.18
N ARG A 99 21.89 30.20 -20.07
CA ARG A 99 21.38 31.42 -20.72
C ARG A 99 22.11 32.67 -20.23
N ARG A 100 22.31 32.79 -18.91
CA ARG A 100 23.04 33.93 -18.30
C ARG A 100 24.51 33.97 -18.74
N ALA A 101 25.20 32.84 -18.72
CA ALA A 101 26.60 32.77 -19.13
C ALA A 101 26.76 33.09 -20.62
N ASN A 102 25.83 32.64 -21.47
CA ASN A 102 25.82 33.01 -22.90
C ASN A 102 25.53 34.50 -23.13
N THR A 103 24.64 35.13 -22.35
CA THR A 103 24.44 36.58 -22.45
C THR A 103 25.71 37.35 -22.07
N GLN A 104 26.40 36.93 -20.99
CA GLN A 104 27.67 37.54 -20.58
C GLN A 104 28.77 37.35 -21.62
N LEU A 105 28.86 36.16 -22.23
CA LEU A 105 29.80 35.89 -23.32
C LEU A 105 29.50 36.77 -24.55
N ALA A 106 28.22 36.95 -24.90
CA ALA A 106 27.82 37.81 -26.01
C ALA A 106 28.20 39.28 -25.76
N GLU A 107 27.98 39.78 -24.54
CA GLU A 107 28.39 41.12 -24.11
C GLU A 107 29.91 41.30 -24.14
N ALA A 108 30.67 40.33 -23.62
CA ALA A 108 32.14 40.35 -23.66
C ALA A 108 32.67 40.33 -25.11
N CYS A 109 32.05 39.53 -25.99
CA CYS A 109 32.37 39.52 -27.42
C CYS A 109 32.08 40.87 -28.10
N ALA A 110 30.99 41.55 -27.72
CA ALA A 110 30.66 42.86 -28.25
C ALA A 110 31.69 43.91 -27.82
N ALA A 111 32.03 43.95 -26.52
CA ALA A 111 33.04 44.87 -25.99
C ALA A 111 34.43 44.67 -26.65
N LEU A 112 34.83 43.42 -26.89
CA LEU A 112 36.06 43.12 -27.63
C LEU A 112 36.04 43.63 -29.07
N ARG A 113 34.91 43.48 -29.77
CA ARG A 113 34.78 43.98 -31.16
C ARG A 113 34.84 45.50 -31.19
N ASP A 114 34.20 46.18 -30.25
CA ASP A 114 34.24 47.63 -30.15
C ASP A 114 35.64 48.16 -29.85
N ALA A 115 36.36 47.53 -28.91
CA ALA A 115 37.75 47.87 -28.59
C ALA A 115 38.69 47.63 -29.78
N ASN A 116 38.53 46.50 -30.47
CA ASN A 116 39.30 46.19 -31.68
C ASN A 116 38.99 47.17 -32.83
N ALA A 117 37.74 47.59 -33.00
CA ALA A 117 37.35 48.59 -34.01
C ALA A 117 37.99 49.97 -33.75
N GLN A 118 38.21 50.31 -32.48
CA GLN A 118 38.94 51.51 -32.05
C GLN A 118 40.47 51.34 -32.14
N GLY A 119 40.97 50.14 -32.49
CA GLY A 119 42.39 49.82 -32.54
C GLY A 119 43.03 49.72 -31.15
N VAL A 120 42.23 49.67 -30.08
CA VAL A 120 42.71 49.56 -28.70
C VAL A 120 42.67 48.08 -28.32
N GLY A 121 43.82 47.41 -28.41
CA GLY A 121 43.96 46.07 -27.87
C GLY A 121 44.02 46.13 -26.34
N ASP A 122 42.87 45.94 -25.67
CA ASP A 122 42.78 45.94 -24.21
C ASP A 122 42.99 44.52 -23.65
N PRO A 123 44.11 44.22 -22.97
CA PRO A 123 44.37 42.91 -22.38
C PRO A 123 43.35 42.52 -21.31
N THR A 124 42.72 43.49 -20.65
CA THR A 124 41.73 43.21 -19.60
C THR A 124 40.42 42.69 -20.19
N LEU A 125 39.98 43.24 -21.32
CA LEU A 125 38.81 42.74 -22.05
C LEU A 125 39.03 41.33 -22.59
N ILE A 126 40.25 41.02 -23.06
CA ILE A 126 40.61 39.67 -23.52
C ILE A 126 40.52 38.68 -22.35
N ASN A 127 41.07 39.04 -21.19
CA ASN A 127 40.97 38.17 -20.02
C ASN A 127 39.51 37.99 -19.57
N GLN A 128 38.69 39.05 -19.59
CA GLN A 128 37.27 38.97 -19.26
C GLN A 128 36.49 38.08 -20.23
N SER A 129 36.77 38.15 -21.53
CA SER A 129 36.11 37.29 -22.51
C SER A 129 36.46 35.82 -22.32
N VAL A 130 37.73 35.52 -22.02
CA VAL A 130 38.18 34.15 -21.75
C VAL A 130 37.52 33.59 -20.49
N VAL A 131 37.38 34.41 -19.43
CA VAL A 131 36.63 34.03 -18.23
C VAL A 131 35.16 33.76 -18.57
N ALA A 132 34.51 34.65 -19.33
CA ALA A 132 33.12 34.46 -19.76
C ALA A 132 32.93 33.20 -20.63
N GLU A 133 33.88 32.88 -21.51
CA GLU A 133 33.86 31.68 -22.34
C GLU A 133 33.98 30.42 -21.48
N LEU A 134 34.90 30.44 -20.52
CA LEU A 134 35.11 29.33 -19.60
C LEU A 134 33.89 29.10 -18.70
N ASP A 135 33.25 30.16 -18.23
CA ASP A 135 32.01 30.08 -17.44
C ASP A 135 30.84 29.57 -18.30
N ALA A 136 30.72 29.99 -19.56
CA ALA A 136 29.73 29.46 -20.50
C ALA A 136 29.93 27.96 -20.77
N LEU A 137 31.18 27.51 -20.98
CA LEU A 137 31.50 26.09 -21.17
C LEU A 137 31.19 25.26 -19.93
N ARG A 138 31.50 25.78 -18.73
CA ARG A 138 31.18 25.11 -17.46
C ARG A 138 29.68 24.99 -17.26
N ALA A 139 28.93 26.07 -17.51
CA ALA A 139 27.48 26.06 -17.40
C ALA A 139 26.86 25.08 -18.39
N ALA A 140 27.32 25.06 -19.65
CA ALA A 140 26.85 24.12 -20.67
C ALA A 140 27.07 22.67 -20.23
N ARG A 141 28.28 22.34 -19.76
CA ARG A 141 28.59 21.00 -19.27
C ARG A 141 27.77 20.60 -18.04
N SER A 142 27.51 21.54 -17.13
CA SER A 142 26.65 21.30 -15.97
C SER A 142 25.22 20.98 -16.37
N ALA A 143 24.67 21.72 -17.35
CA ALA A 143 23.36 21.46 -17.93
C ALA A 143 23.29 20.09 -18.62
N ASP A 144 24.29 19.70 -19.41
CA ASP A 144 24.36 18.38 -20.05
C ASP A 144 24.33 17.24 -19.01
N VAL A 145 25.07 17.40 -17.91
CA VAL A 145 25.08 16.43 -16.81
C VAL A 145 23.73 16.38 -16.10
N ALA A 146 23.09 17.53 -15.87
CA ALA A 146 21.75 17.58 -15.28
C ALA A 146 20.70 16.92 -16.18
N GLU A 147 20.80 17.12 -17.50
CA GLU A 147 19.92 16.49 -18.48
C GLU A 147 20.11 14.96 -18.49
N ALA A 148 21.37 14.50 -18.54
CA ALA A 148 21.66 13.07 -18.49
C ALA A 148 21.13 12.42 -17.21
N ASN A 149 21.28 13.08 -16.05
CA ASN A 149 20.72 12.59 -14.79
C ASN A 149 19.19 12.53 -14.84
N ALA A 150 18.54 13.59 -15.35
CA ALA A 150 17.08 13.66 -15.52
C ALA A 150 16.57 12.48 -16.37
N ILE A 151 17.23 12.20 -17.50
CA ILE A 151 16.91 11.06 -18.37
C ILE A 151 17.12 9.73 -17.62
N LEU A 152 18.25 9.55 -16.94
CA LEU A 152 18.55 8.34 -16.18
C LEU A 152 17.50 8.07 -15.11
N SER A 153 17.01 9.11 -14.41
CA SER A 153 15.98 8.94 -13.39
C SER A 153 14.66 8.38 -13.91
N VAL A 154 14.33 8.68 -15.17
CA VAL A 154 13.13 8.16 -15.83
C VAL A 154 13.39 6.75 -16.37
N LEU A 155 14.58 6.49 -16.92
CA LEU A 155 14.90 5.20 -17.56
C LEU A 155 15.22 4.08 -16.56
N THR A 156 15.94 4.37 -15.46
CA THR A 156 16.30 3.37 -14.45
C THR A 156 15.12 2.55 -13.94
N PRO A 157 13.99 3.14 -13.48
CA PRO A 157 12.85 2.37 -13.00
C PRO A 157 12.17 1.56 -14.12
N LEU A 158 12.11 2.07 -15.36
CA LEU A 158 11.53 1.35 -16.50
C LEU A 158 12.34 0.10 -16.85
N VAL A 159 13.68 0.19 -16.78
CA VAL A 159 14.57 -0.96 -17.01
C VAL A 159 14.44 -2.00 -15.89
N SER A 160 14.35 -1.55 -14.63
CA SER A 160 14.13 -2.46 -13.50
C SER A 160 12.78 -3.19 -13.62
N SER A 161 11.70 -2.47 -13.93
CA SER A 161 10.37 -3.07 -14.15
C SER A 161 10.36 -4.03 -15.34
N ALA A 162 11.12 -3.75 -16.41
CA ALA A 162 11.25 -4.66 -17.54
C ALA A 162 11.99 -5.95 -17.18
N LYS A 163 12.98 -5.90 -16.29
CA LYS A 163 13.69 -7.10 -15.80
C LYS A 163 12.85 -7.97 -14.89
N GLU A 164 11.98 -7.40 -14.07
CA GLU A 164 11.09 -8.17 -13.18
C GLU A 164 10.00 -8.95 -13.92
N LYS A 165 9.72 -8.60 -15.18
CA LYS A 165 8.69 -9.25 -16.01
C LYS A 165 9.21 -10.38 -16.90
N ILE A 166 10.53 -10.62 -16.93
CA ILE A 166 11.19 -11.69 -17.70
C ILE A 166 11.58 -12.81 -16.74
#